data_AF-A0A8J7FXP0-F1
#
_entry.id   AF-A0A8J7FXP0-F1
#
_cell.length_a   1.000
_cell.length_b   1.000
_cell.length_c   1.000
_cell.angle_alpha   90.00
_cell.angle_beta   90.00
_cell.angle_gamma   90.00
#
_symmetry.space_group_name_H-M   'P 1'
#
loop_
_entity.id
_entity.type
_entity.pdbx_description
1 polymer ?
#
loop_
_entity_poly.entity_id
_entity_poly.type
_entity_poly.pdbx_seq_one_letter_code
_entity_poly.pdbx_strand_id
1 'polypeptide(L)' 'MSTKIASVQRPKLFLLLSGVFVAVAAPFLFALPARAECWYEGMRFETGERVGSSICMPDGSWKAE' A
#
# COMPACT_ATOMS: atom_id res chain seq x y z
N MET A 1 -27.28 15.77 48.26
CA MET A 1 -26.87 14.76 47.25
C MET A 1 -26.28 15.55 46.07
N SER A 2 -24.96 15.63 45.96
CA SER A 2 -24.28 16.50 44.99
C SER A 2 -23.54 15.63 43.98
N THR A 3 -24.14 15.42 42.82
CA THR A 3 -23.54 14.71 41.69
C THR A 3 -22.64 15.68 40.93
N LYS A 4 -21.34 15.67 41.25
CA LYS A 4 -20.32 16.29 40.40
C LYS A 4 -20.18 15.44 39.14
N ILE A 5 -20.79 15.92 38.06
CA ILE A 5 -20.57 15.37 36.71
C ILE A 5 -19.15 15.74 36.33
N ALA A 6 -18.23 14.78 36.43
CA ALA A 6 -16.84 14.93 36.04
C ALA A 6 -16.79 15.31 34.55
N SER A 7 -16.26 16.50 34.28
CA SER A 7 -16.06 17.01 32.93
C SER A 7 -15.23 16.02 32.12
N VAL A 8 -15.77 15.60 30.99
CA VAL A 8 -15.15 14.70 30.02
C VAL A 8 -13.90 15.36 29.43
N GLN A 9 -12.76 15.14 30.09
CA GLN A 9 -11.43 15.47 29.62
C GLN A 9 -11.00 14.44 28.56
N ARG A 10 -11.55 14.50 27.34
CA ARG A 10 -11.25 13.53 26.27
C ARG A 10 -10.74 14.10 24.92
N PRO A 11 -10.19 15.31 24.76
CA PRO A 11 -9.61 15.70 23.46
C PRO A 11 -8.34 14.90 23.13
N LYS A 12 -7.58 14.49 24.15
CA LYS A 12 -6.26 13.82 23.98
C LYS A 12 -6.38 12.36 23.54
N LEU A 13 -7.40 11.64 24.01
CA LEU A 13 -7.63 10.23 23.65
C LEU A 13 -8.06 10.09 22.19
N PHE A 14 -8.88 11.02 21.70
CA PHE A 14 -9.36 11.03 20.32
C PHE A 14 -8.21 11.32 19.33
N LEU A 15 -7.32 12.26 19.67
CA LEU A 15 -6.11 12.54 18.89
C LEU A 15 -5.17 11.32 18.82
N LEU A 16 -4.96 10.63 19.94
CA LEU A 16 -4.13 9.41 19.97
C LEU A 16 -4.71 8.29 19.10
N LEU A 17 -6.02 8.05 19.19
CA LEU A 17 -6.71 7.05 18.35
C LEU A 17 -6.60 7.38 16.86
N SER A 18 -6.77 8.66 16.48
CA SER A 18 -6.63 9.08 15.08
C SER A 18 -5.21 8.91 14.54
N GLY A 19 -4.19 9.22 15.34
CA GLY A 19 -2.78 9.06 14.93
C GLY A 19 -2.38 7.60 14.74
N VAL A 20 -2.85 6.71 15.62
CA VAL A 20 -2.62 5.26 15.48
C VAL A 20 -3.29 4.72 14.22
N PHE A 21 -4.51 5.17 13.90
CA PHE A 21 -5.22 4.73 12.70
C PHE A 21 -4.47 5.11 11.41
N VAL A 22 -3.95 6.34 11.34
CA VAL A 22 -3.16 6.80 10.19
C VAL A 22 -1.84 6.04 10.08
N ALA A 23 -1.15 5.81 11.19
CA ALA A 23 0.12 5.07 11.20
C ALA A 23 -0.04 3.61 10.75
N VAL A 24 -1.17 2.97 11.09
CA VAL A 24 -1.47 1.59 10.67
C VAL A 24 -1.96 1.53 9.22
N ALA A 25 -2.75 2.52 8.76
CA ALA A 25 -3.33 2.51 7.41
C ALA A 25 -2.33 2.93 6.32
N ALA A 26 -1.38 3.83 6.62
CA ALA A 26 -0.39 4.32 5.66
C ALA A 26 0.39 3.21 4.92
N PRO A 27 0.98 2.19 5.58
CA PRO A 27 1.74 1.15 4.88
C PRO A 27 0.90 0.33 3.90
N PHE A 28 -0.41 0.18 4.12
CA PHE A 28 -1.29 -0.52 3.17
C PHE A 28 -1.50 0.25 1.86
N LEU A 29 -1.39 1.58 1.88
CA LEU A 29 -1.55 2.42 0.67
C LEU A 29 -0.28 2.49 -0.18
N PHE A 30 0.90 2.32 0.44
CA PHE A 30 2.19 2.39 -0.27
C PHE A 30 2.78 1.01 -0.62
N ALA A 31 2.16 -0.09 -0.19
CA ALA A 31 2.60 -1.45 -0.50
C ALA A 31 2.06 -1.99 -1.84
N LEU A 32 1.56 -1.13 -2.74
CA LEU A 32 1.20 -1.56 -4.08
C LEU A 32 2.48 -1.97 -4.82
N PRO A 33 2.59 -3.21 -5.32
CA PRO A 33 3.74 -3.61 -6.11
C PRO A 33 3.85 -2.65 -7.29
N ALA A 34 5.04 -2.09 -7.50
CA ALA A 34 5.32 -1.30 -8.68
C ALA A 34 5.00 -2.17 -9.90
N ARG A 35 3.92 -1.83 -10.63
CA ARG A 35 3.61 -2.48 -11.90
C ARG A 35 4.64 -1.98 -12.89
N ALA A 36 5.69 -2.77 -13.11
CA ALA A 36 6.65 -2.49 -14.15
C ALA A 36 6.11 -3.01 -15.49
N GLU A 37 6.33 -2.24 -16.54
CA GLU A 37 6.02 -2.62 -17.91
C GLU A 37 7.30 -3.13 -18.58
N CYS A 38 7.22 -4.31 -19.21
CA CYS A 38 8.29 -4.81 -20.07
C CYS A 38 8.00 -4.44 -21.53
N TRP A 39 9.05 -4.26 -22.32
CA TRP A 39 8.94 -4.01 -23.75
C TRP A 39 9.50 -5.19 -24.55
N TYR A 40 8.78 -5.64 -25.56
CA TYR A 40 9.23 -6.66 -26.49
C TYR A 40 8.70 -6.35 -27.89
N GLU A 41 9.59 -6.28 -28.88
CA GLU A 41 9.27 -5.94 -30.28
C GLU A 41 8.37 -4.69 -30.44
N GLY A 42 8.55 -3.68 -29.58
CA GLY A 42 7.77 -2.44 -29.62
C GLY A 42 6.38 -2.54 -28.99
N MET A 43 6.00 -3.71 -28.45
CA MET A 43 4.79 -3.91 -27.66
C MET A 43 5.10 -3.81 -26.15
N ARG A 44 4.11 -3.35 -25.38
CA ARG A 44 4.16 -3.28 -23.91
C ARG A 44 3.50 -4.51 -23.31
N PHE A 45 4.13 -5.05 -22.28
CA PHE A 45 3.65 -6.21 -21.53
C PHE A 45 3.60 -5.89 -20.03
N GLU A 46 2.53 -6.32 -19.37
CA GLU A 46 2.39 -6.19 -17.91
C GLU A 46 3.25 -7.20 -17.16
N THR A 47 3.61 -6.87 -15.91
CA THR A 47 4.28 -7.79 -15.00
C THR A 47 3.54 -9.12 -14.92
N GLY A 48 4.27 -10.22 -15.11
CA GLY A 48 3.72 -11.59 -15.12
C GLY A 48 3.27 -12.09 -16.50
N GLU A 49 3.19 -11.22 -17.51
CA GLU A 49 2.93 -11.66 -18.88
C GLU A 49 4.13 -12.42 -19.46
N ARG A 50 3.84 -13.34 -20.39
CA ARG A 50 4.81 -14.27 -20.98
C ARG A 50 4.95 -14.04 -22.47
N VAL A 51 6.19 -14.04 -22.95
CA VAL A 51 6.54 -14.02 -24.37
C VAL A 51 7.53 -15.15 -24.63
N GLY A 52 7.08 -16.19 -25.33
CA GLY A 52 7.87 -17.41 -25.53
C GLY A 52 8.21 -18.08 -24.19
N SER A 53 9.51 -18.29 -23.94
CA SER A 53 10.04 -18.82 -22.68
C SER A 53 10.44 -17.73 -21.67
N SER A 54 10.04 -16.47 -21.89
CA SER A 54 10.38 -15.36 -21.00
C SER A 54 9.15 -14.82 -20.27
N ILE A 55 9.31 -14.46 -18.99
CA ILE A 55 8.29 -13.81 -18.15
C ILE A 55 8.73 -12.38 -17.80
N CYS A 56 7.79 -11.43 -17.87
CA CYS A 56 8.02 -10.05 -17.46
C CYS A 56 8.06 -9.96 -15.92
N MET A 57 9.20 -9.49 -15.39
CA MET A 57 9.45 -9.37 -13.96
C MET A 57 9.03 -7.99 -13.43
N PRO A 58 8.75 -7.87 -12.12
CA PRO A 58 8.33 -6.60 -11.50
C PRO A 58 9.43 -5.53 -11.46
N ASP A 59 10.68 -5.87 -11.81
CA ASP A 59 11.77 -4.92 -12.01
C ASP A 59 11.84 -4.37 -13.45
N GLY A 60 10.90 -4.78 -14.32
CA GLY A 60 10.84 -4.41 -15.73
C GLY A 60 11.78 -5.22 -16.64
N SER A 61 12.43 -6.26 -16.10
CA SER A 61 13.32 -7.15 -16.86
C SER A 61 12.58 -8.38 -17.38
N TRP A 62 13.15 -9.04 -18.39
CA TRP A 62 12.69 -10.36 -18.84
C TRP A 62 13.51 -11.45 -18.16
N LYS A 63 12.82 -12.42 -17.55
CA LYS A 63 13.45 -13.63 -17.01
C LYS A 63 13.11 -14.83 -17.90
N ALA A 64 14.12 -15.52 -18.39
CA ALA A 64 13.95 -16.81 -19.05
C ALA A 64 13.58 -17.89 -18.02
N GLU A 65 12.57 -18.70 -18.35
CA GLU A 65 12.25 -19.96 -17.66
C GLU A 65 12.98 -21.16 -18.27
#